data_AF-A0A7W3N9N8-F1
#
_entry.id   AF-A0A7W3N9N8-F1
#
_cell.length_a   1.000
_cell.length_b   1.000
_cell.length_c   1.000
_cell.angle_alpha   90.00
_cell.angle_beta   90.00
_cell.angle_gamma   90.00
#
_symmetry.space_group_name_H-M   'P 1'
#
loop_
_entity.id
_entity.type
_entity.pdbx_description
1 polymer ?
#
loop_
_entity_poly.entity_id
_entity_poly.type
_entity_poly.pdbx_seq_one_letter_code
_entity_poly.pdbx_strand_id
1 'polypeptide(L)'
;MGEHFEALCIRVPKVYDWVRRQVVLPQIFTNDASLFDEEALEDLGHDVEVEVILTDSKGHSVDVSDEEALDHVIELVPQGGRKPKKVILPDGEIVILHEVKLSISGFYKIRLINLGGHHKYSDVESSVIPWKIHQTFYLCAPEGTEPVVHLDSFEGTDGSIRLSDIHLQQLSFDLVLGLSVQIEKDVKIEVEGSFCYPRPEVISTSSGFSPIEYPPQCEAIFPGRPYRDSDESDFESDFESDFD
;
A
#
# COMPACT_ATOMS: atom_id res chain seq x y z
N MET A 1 -3.68 -20.09 -39.92
CA MET A 1 -3.93 -20.81 -38.65
C MET A 1 -4.48 -19.74 -37.73
N GLY A 2 -5.80 -19.71 -37.52
CA GLY A 2 -6.43 -18.66 -36.72
C GLY A 2 -6.00 -18.81 -35.27
N GLU A 3 -5.47 -17.74 -34.69
CA GLU A 3 -5.22 -17.70 -33.25
C GLU A 3 -6.59 -17.76 -32.54
N HIS A 4 -6.84 -18.84 -31.82
CA HIS A 4 -8.00 -18.92 -30.94
C HIS A 4 -7.68 -18.07 -29.71
N PHE A 5 -8.28 -16.89 -29.65
CA PHE A 5 -8.27 -16.06 -28.44
C PHE A 5 -9.30 -16.63 -27.46
N GLU A 6 -8.91 -16.72 -26.19
CA GLU A 6 -9.81 -17.10 -25.10
C GLU A 6 -10.08 -15.89 -24.22
N ALA A 7 -11.36 -15.69 -23.89
CA ALA A 7 -11.79 -14.66 -22.96
C ALA A 7 -11.65 -15.17 -21.52
N LEU A 8 -10.72 -14.60 -20.76
CA LEU A 8 -10.48 -14.96 -19.37
C LEU A 8 -11.07 -13.90 -18.43
N CYS A 9 -11.93 -14.33 -17.51
CA CYS A 9 -12.45 -13.47 -16.45
C CYS A 9 -11.54 -13.53 -15.22
N ILE A 10 -10.88 -12.43 -14.86
CA ILE A 10 -10.00 -12.35 -13.69
C ILE A 10 -10.63 -11.40 -12.66
N ARG A 11 -10.65 -11.82 -11.39
CA ARG A 11 -10.96 -10.92 -10.27
C ARG A 11 -9.67 -10.26 -9.80
N VAL A 12 -9.63 -8.93 -9.84
CA VAL A 12 -8.48 -8.14 -9.38
C VAL A 12 -8.94 -6.92 -8.60
N PRO A 13 -8.14 -6.44 -7.62
CA PRO A 13 -8.37 -5.15 -7.00
C PRO A 13 -8.09 -4.04 -8.02
N LYS A 14 -9.05 -3.13 -8.20
CA LYS A 14 -8.86 -1.90 -8.97
C LYS A 14 -8.65 -0.73 -8.01
N VAL A 15 -7.55 -0.01 -8.20
CA VAL A 15 -7.29 1.29 -7.56
C VAL A 15 -8.08 2.39 -8.27
N TYR A 16 -8.90 3.13 -7.53
CA TYR A 16 -9.72 4.25 -8.00
C TYR A 16 -9.05 5.61 -7.80
N ASP A 17 -8.29 5.74 -6.71
CA ASP A 17 -7.50 6.90 -6.39
C ASP A 17 -6.33 6.48 -5.50
N TRP A 18 -5.27 7.27 -5.51
CA TRP A 18 -4.07 7.01 -4.73
C TRP A 18 -3.36 8.30 -4.37
N VAL A 19 -3.09 8.49 -3.09
CA VAL A 19 -2.27 9.59 -2.60
C VAL A 19 -1.15 9.10 -1.70
N ARG A 20 0.00 9.75 -1.79
CA ARG A 20 1.09 9.63 -0.82
C ARG A 20 1.12 10.90 0.03
N ARG A 21 1.25 10.74 1.35
CA ARG A 21 1.27 11.86 2.29
C ARG A 21 2.23 11.58 3.44
N GLN A 22 3.10 12.55 3.70
CA GLN A 22 3.87 12.60 4.92
C GLN A 22 2.98 13.15 6.06
N VAL A 23 2.97 12.44 7.19
CA VAL A 23 2.21 12.79 8.39
C VAL A 23 3.19 12.87 9.55
N VAL A 24 3.23 14.02 10.20
CA VAL A 24 4.01 14.23 11.43
C VAL A 24 3.04 14.12 12.60
N LEU A 25 3.32 13.22 13.53
CA LEU A 25 2.57 13.15 14.79
C LEU A 25 2.91 14.38 15.64
N PRO A 26 1.98 14.85 16.49
CA PRO A 26 2.32 15.87 17.47
C PRO A 26 3.55 15.46 18.27
N GLN A 27 4.45 16.42 18.51
CA GLN A 27 5.70 16.18 19.22
C GLN A 27 5.45 15.37 20.50
N ILE A 28 6.14 14.23 20.59
CA ILE A 28 6.01 13.34 21.72
C ILE A 28 6.95 13.84 22.81
N PHE A 29 6.41 14.02 24.00
CA PHE A 29 7.15 14.40 25.19
C PHE A 29 6.81 13.43 26.31
N THR A 30 7.83 12.85 26.93
CA THR A 30 7.66 12.00 28.11
C THR A 30 8.78 12.24 29.12
N ASN A 31 8.43 12.11 30.39
CA ASN A 31 9.36 12.02 31.51
C ASN A 31 9.15 10.71 32.28
N ASP A 32 8.43 9.77 31.68
CA ASP A 32 8.12 8.48 32.28
C ASP A 32 9.32 7.54 32.18
N ALA A 33 10.12 7.50 33.24
CA ALA A 33 11.26 6.60 33.34
C ALA A 33 10.84 5.12 33.39
N SER A 34 9.58 4.80 33.74
CA SER A 34 9.10 3.41 33.80
C SER A 34 9.01 2.74 32.43
N LEU A 35 9.18 3.53 31.36
CA LEU A 35 9.36 3.01 30.02
C LEU A 35 10.64 2.20 29.88
N PHE A 36 11.67 2.45 30.70
CA PHE A 36 12.99 1.83 30.60
C PHE A 36 13.32 0.99 31.84
N ASP A 37 14.30 0.10 31.73
CA ASP A 37 14.90 -0.55 32.89
C ASP A 37 15.67 0.48 33.73
N GLU A 38 15.33 0.58 35.02
CA GLU A 38 15.87 1.60 35.91
C GLU A 38 17.39 1.48 36.05
N GLU A 39 17.92 0.29 36.35
CA GLU A 39 19.36 0.06 36.50
C GLU A 39 20.14 0.40 35.22
N ALA A 40 19.59 0.06 34.06
CA ALA A 40 20.23 0.36 32.78
C ALA A 40 20.19 1.86 32.44
N LEU A 41 19.11 2.56 32.80
CA LEU A 41 18.97 4.00 32.59
C LEU A 41 19.89 4.79 33.54
N GLU A 42 20.10 4.34 34.77
CA GLU A 42 21.02 4.97 35.74
C GLU A 42 22.48 4.89 35.29
N ASP A 43 22.87 3.78 34.65
CA ASP A 43 24.20 3.61 34.08
C ASP A 43 24.33 4.27 32.70
N LEU A 44 23.26 4.85 32.15
CA LEU A 44 23.34 5.55 30.88
C LEU A 44 24.17 6.83 31.02
N GLY A 45 25.13 7.04 30.12
CA GLY A 45 25.97 8.24 30.10
C GLY A 45 25.19 9.52 29.82
N HIS A 46 25.89 10.65 29.78
CA HIS A 46 25.28 11.95 29.43
C HIS A 46 25.20 12.19 27.91
N ASP A 47 25.98 11.45 27.11
CA ASP A 47 26.02 11.57 25.66
C ASP A 47 25.20 10.43 25.03
N VAL A 48 23.94 10.72 24.74
CA VAL A 48 22.91 9.74 24.37
C VAL A 48 22.21 10.15 23.09
N GLU A 49 22.16 9.24 22.14
CA GLU A 49 21.35 9.34 20.93
C GLU A 49 20.00 8.65 21.13
N VAL A 50 18.94 9.23 20.57
CA VAL A 50 17.58 8.69 20.64
C VAL A 50 17.22 8.11 19.27
N GLU A 51 17.01 6.80 19.21
CA GLU A 51 16.53 6.08 18.04
C GLU A 51 15.09 5.60 18.30
N VAL A 52 14.22 5.71 17.29
CA VAL A 52 12.85 5.20 17.35
C VAL A 52 12.73 4.03 16.38
N ILE A 53 12.30 2.88 16.88
CA ILE A 53 12.25 1.62 16.14
C ILE A 53 10.78 1.23 15.96
N LEU A 54 10.37 1.03 14.71
CA LEU A 54 9.04 0.47 14.39
C LEU A 54 8.95 -0.98 14.88
N THR A 55 7.85 -1.33 15.56
CA THR A 55 7.66 -2.67 16.10
C THR A 55 6.24 -3.21 15.93
N ASP A 56 6.09 -4.53 16.08
CA ASP A 56 4.81 -5.18 16.32
C ASP A 56 4.32 -4.91 17.77
N SER A 57 3.14 -5.45 18.10
CA SER A 57 2.56 -5.37 19.46
C SER A 57 3.34 -6.12 20.54
N LYS A 58 4.26 -7.01 20.15
CA LYS A 58 5.13 -7.79 21.05
C LYS A 58 6.50 -7.15 21.23
N GLY A 59 6.81 -6.11 20.46
CA GLY A 59 8.08 -5.38 20.50
C GLY A 59 9.17 -5.95 19.61
N HIS A 60 8.84 -6.80 18.64
CA HIS A 60 9.77 -7.20 17.58
C HIS A 60 9.84 -6.10 16.52
N SER A 61 11.05 -5.83 16.02
CA SER A 61 11.22 -4.87 14.93
C SER A 61 10.54 -5.36 13.66
N VAL A 62 9.85 -4.45 12.98
CA VAL A 62 9.11 -4.71 11.74
C VAL A 62 9.62 -3.78 10.66
N ASP A 63 9.77 -4.31 9.44
CA ASP A 63 10.10 -3.50 8.27
C ASP A 63 8.85 -2.75 7.78
N VAL A 64 9.02 -1.53 7.26
CA VAL A 64 7.89 -0.73 6.77
C VAL A 64 7.10 -1.42 5.65
N SER A 65 7.74 -2.33 4.88
CA SER A 65 7.10 -3.08 3.81
C SER A 65 6.27 -4.29 4.29
N ASP A 66 6.33 -4.63 5.57
CA ASP A 66 5.57 -5.74 6.14
C ASP A 66 4.07 -5.38 6.24
N GLU A 67 3.20 -6.37 6.07
CA GLU A 67 1.76 -6.20 6.32
C GLU A 67 1.47 -5.89 7.80
N GLU A 68 2.38 -6.30 8.70
CA GLU A 68 2.29 -6.02 10.14
C GLU A 68 2.83 -4.64 10.55
N ALA A 69 3.32 -3.82 9.60
CA ALA A 69 3.88 -2.49 9.89
C ALA A 69 2.85 -1.52 10.49
N LEU A 70 1.56 -1.74 10.22
CA LEU A 70 0.43 -1.04 10.81
C LEU A 70 -0.43 -2.04 11.58
N ASP A 71 -0.81 -1.69 12.81
CA ASP A 71 -1.65 -2.53 13.66
C ASP A 71 -3.12 -2.51 13.21
N HIS A 72 -3.70 -1.31 13.13
CA HIS A 72 -5.08 -1.13 12.71
C HIS A 72 -5.25 0.08 11.81
N VAL A 73 -5.99 -0.11 10.72
CA VAL A 73 -6.45 0.93 9.81
C VAL A 73 -7.97 0.85 9.75
N ILE A 74 -8.64 1.85 10.33
CA ILE A 74 -10.10 1.88 10.46
C ILE A 74 -10.64 3.10 9.73
N GLU A 75 -11.51 2.88 8.76
CA GLU A 75 -12.29 3.96 8.17
C GLU A 75 -13.41 4.42 9.12
N LEU A 76 -13.40 5.70 9.47
CA LEU A 76 -14.41 6.36 10.29
C LEU A 76 -15.51 6.92 9.40
N VAL A 77 -16.42 6.06 8.96
CA VAL A 77 -17.54 6.44 8.08
C VAL A 77 -18.66 7.12 8.88
N PRO A 78 -19.04 8.38 8.57
CA PRO A 78 -20.17 9.04 9.22
C PRO A 78 -21.51 8.33 8.96
N GLN A 79 -22.50 8.59 9.82
CA GLN A 79 -23.88 8.17 9.54
C GLN A 79 -24.33 8.80 8.21
N GLY A 80 -24.66 7.95 7.23
CA GLY A 80 -25.02 8.38 5.87
C GLY A 80 -23.93 8.24 4.81
N GLY A 81 -22.76 7.67 5.16
CA GLY A 81 -21.69 7.39 4.20
C GLY A 81 -20.63 8.50 4.09
N ARG A 82 -19.73 8.36 3.11
CA ARG A 82 -18.67 9.34 2.85
C ARG A 82 -19.27 10.65 2.35
N LYS A 83 -18.76 11.79 2.84
CA LYS A 83 -19.27 13.11 2.45
C LYS A 83 -18.64 13.55 1.12
N PRO A 84 -19.43 13.84 0.06
CA PRO A 84 -18.88 14.34 -1.19
C PRO A 84 -18.49 15.82 -1.08
N LYS A 85 -17.43 16.19 -1.80
CA LYS A 85 -16.89 17.55 -1.89
C LYS A 85 -16.54 17.83 -3.35
N LYS A 86 -17.15 18.87 -3.92
CA LYS A 86 -16.80 19.36 -5.25
C LYS A 86 -15.51 20.17 -5.18
N VAL A 87 -14.55 19.81 -6.02
CA VAL A 87 -13.27 20.51 -6.17
C VAL A 87 -13.13 20.93 -7.63
N ILE A 88 -12.65 22.15 -7.84
CA ILE A 88 -12.36 22.68 -9.17
C ILE A 88 -10.87 22.48 -9.41
N LEU A 89 -10.52 21.71 -10.44
CA LEU A 89 -9.14 21.49 -10.87
C LEU A 89 -8.56 22.74 -11.54
N PRO A 90 -7.22 22.85 -11.67
CA PRO A 90 -6.58 24.02 -12.29
C PRO A 90 -7.01 24.29 -13.74
N ASP A 91 -7.48 23.27 -14.46
CA ASP A 91 -8.03 23.36 -15.82
C ASP A 91 -9.51 23.79 -15.88
N GLY A 92 -10.16 23.94 -14.73
CA GLY A 92 -11.58 24.30 -14.60
C GLY A 92 -12.53 23.11 -14.53
N GLU A 93 -12.04 21.87 -14.63
CA GLU A 93 -12.88 20.67 -14.46
C GLU A 93 -13.37 20.55 -13.01
N ILE A 94 -14.62 20.08 -12.83
CA ILE A 94 -15.19 19.84 -11.51
C ILE A 94 -15.13 18.34 -11.21
N VAL A 95 -14.36 17.97 -10.21
CA VAL A 95 -14.30 16.60 -9.69
C VAL A 95 -15.02 16.48 -8.35
N ILE A 96 -15.59 15.30 -8.08
CA ILE A 96 -16.24 14.98 -6.80
C ILE A 96 -15.30 14.07 -6.01
N LEU A 97 -14.71 14.61 -4.97
CA LEU A 97 -13.92 13.85 -4.00
C LEU A 97 -14.80 13.49 -2.80
N HIS A 98 -14.43 12.45 -2.08
CA HIS A 98 -15.11 11.99 -0.88
C HIS A 98 -14.19 12.18 0.32
N GLU A 99 -14.73 12.66 1.43
CA GLU A 99 -14.02 12.76 2.71
C GLU A 99 -13.84 11.35 3.30
N VAL A 100 -12.61 10.86 3.27
CA VAL A 100 -12.19 9.56 3.82
C VAL A 100 -11.41 9.83 5.11
N LYS A 101 -11.97 9.41 6.25
CA LYS A 101 -11.34 9.57 7.57
C LYS A 101 -10.78 8.26 8.04
N LEU A 102 -9.50 8.23 8.35
CA LEU A 102 -8.81 7.03 8.79
C LEU A 102 -8.30 7.22 10.22
N SER A 103 -8.51 6.21 11.06
CA SER A 103 -7.78 6.01 12.31
C SER A 103 -6.70 4.96 12.04
N ILE A 104 -5.44 5.35 12.19
CA ILE A 104 -4.28 4.53 11.88
C ILE A 104 -3.48 4.36 13.17
N SER A 105 -3.13 3.13 13.53
CA SER A 105 -2.31 2.83 14.71
C SER A 105 -1.20 1.83 14.41
N GLY A 106 -0.22 1.81 15.30
CA GLY A 106 0.89 0.88 15.31
C GLY A 106 1.63 0.94 16.64
N PHE A 107 2.83 0.35 16.68
CA PHE A 107 3.68 0.33 17.86
C PHE A 107 5.11 0.74 17.51
N TYR A 108 5.82 1.27 18.50
CA TYR A 108 7.26 1.52 18.40
C TYR A 108 7.94 1.31 19.74
N LYS A 109 9.26 1.23 19.70
CA LYS A 109 10.14 1.33 20.86
C LYS A 109 11.09 2.49 20.70
N ILE A 110 11.61 2.96 21.83
CA ILE A 110 12.68 3.95 21.88
C ILE A 110 13.94 3.23 22.32
N ARG A 111 15.03 3.43 21.59
CA ARG A 111 16.35 2.97 21.97
C ARG A 111 17.24 4.16 22.26
N LEU A 112 17.80 4.17 23.46
CA LEU A 112 18.75 5.17 23.90
C LEU A 112 20.16 4.59 23.72
N ILE A 113 20.99 5.21 22.91
CA ILE A 113 22.32 4.69 22.56
C ILE A 113 23.38 5.57 23.22
N ASN A 114 24.24 4.98 24.02
CA ASN A 114 25.32 5.68 24.71
C ASN A 114 26.56 5.80 23.80
N LEU A 115 27.01 7.03 23.56
CA LEU A 115 28.17 7.32 22.71
C LEU A 115 29.49 7.39 23.50
N GLY A 116 29.43 7.42 24.84
CA GLY A 116 30.56 7.68 25.73
C GLY A 116 31.48 6.50 26.04
N GLY A 117 31.20 5.28 25.57
CA GLY A 117 32.13 4.13 25.56
C GLY A 117 32.62 3.57 26.91
N HIS A 118 32.14 4.08 28.06
CA HIS A 118 32.67 3.73 29.40
C HIS A 118 31.64 3.17 30.39
N HIS A 119 30.44 2.86 29.92
CA HIS A 119 29.33 2.36 30.74
C HIS A 119 29.09 0.87 30.50
N LYS A 120 28.44 0.19 31.45
CA LYS A 120 28.11 -1.24 31.38
C LYS A 120 27.07 -1.51 30.28
N TYR A 121 26.14 -0.58 30.07
CA TYR A 121 25.14 -0.66 28.99
C TYR A 121 25.52 0.25 27.82
N SER A 122 25.60 -0.33 26.62
CA SER A 122 25.79 0.40 25.37
C SER A 122 24.51 1.09 24.89
N ASP A 123 23.36 0.51 25.23
CA ASP A 123 22.06 0.96 24.81
C ASP A 123 20.96 0.42 25.74
N VAL A 124 19.84 1.13 25.78
CA VAL A 124 18.66 0.79 26.61
C VAL A 124 17.40 0.97 25.77
N GLU A 125 16.58 -0.07 25.71
CA GLU A 125 15.28 -0.04 25.01
C GLU A 125 14.12 0.22 25.96
N SER A 126 13.09 0.90 25.45
CA SER A 126 11.82 1.05 26.15
C SER A 126 10.94 -0.20 26.05
N SER A 127 9.90 -0.24 26.89
CA SER A 127 8.70 -1.02 26.65
C SER A 127 7.99 -0.57 25.35
N VAL A 128 7.08 -1.39 24.85
CA VAL A 128 6.36 -1.15 23.59
C VAL A 128 5.36 0.00 23.77
N ILE A 129 5.42 1.00 22.90
CA ILE A 129 4.58 2.19 22.98
C ILE A 129 3.60 2.20 21.80
N PRO A 130 2.28 2.20 22.05
CA PRO A 130 1.29 2.33 20.99
C PRO A 130 1.20 3.79 20.50
N TRP A 131 0.98 3.96 19.20
CA TRP A 131 0.63 5.24 18.61
C TRP A 131 -0.67 5.16 17.82
N LYS A 132 -1.37 6.29 17.71
CA LYS A 132 -2.59 6.40 16.92
C LYS A 132 -2.76 7.81 16.38
N ILE A 133 -3.10 7.92 15.11
CA ILE A 133 -3.36 9.19 14.43
C ILE A 133 -4.67 9.13 13.64
N HIS A 134 -5.35 10.27 13.56
CA HIS A 134 -6.52 10.45 12.70
C HIS A 134 -6.15 11.32 11.51
N GLN A 135 -6.42 10.83 10.30
CA GLN A 135 -6.13 11.55 9.07
C GLN A 135 -7.38 11.67 8.22
N THR A 136 -7.50 12.78 7.49
CA THR A 136 -8.59 13.02 6.54
C THR A 136 -8.01 13.21 5.15
N PHE A 137 -8.51 12.42 4.21
CA PHE A 137 -8.18 12.47 2.80
C PHE A 137 -9.41 12.85 1.99
N TYR A 138 -9.19 13.47 0.84
CA TYR A 138 -10.24 13.74 -0.14
C TYR A 138 -9.87 12.97 -1.40
N LEU A 139 -10.59 11.88 -1.66
CA LEU A 139 -10.24 10.89 -2.69
C LEU A 139 -11.46 10.57 -3.55
N CYS A 140 -11.24 10.15 -4.79
CA CYS A 140 -12.23 9.52 -5.65
C CYS A 140 -12.61 8.16 -5.07
N ALA A 141 -13.52 8.18 -4.09
CA ALA A 141 -13.87 7.02 -3.28
C ALA A 141 -15.36 6.65 -3.38
N PRO A 142 -15.83 6.16 -4.54
CA PRO A 142 -17.24 5.82 -4.78
C PRO A 142 -17.74 4.72 -3.85
N GLU A 143 -19.06 4.55 -3.79
CA GLU A 143 -19.70 3.58 -2.89
C GLU A 143 -19.23 2.13 -3.12
N GLY A 144 -18.99 1.42 -2.02
CA GLY A 144 -18.51 0.04 -2.02
C GLY A 144 -17.04 -0.11 -2.41
N THR A 145 -16.23 0.94 -2.27
CA THR A 145 -14.76 0.87 -2.29
C THR A 145 -14.22 0.96 -0.86
N GLU A 146 -13.01 0.48 -0.63
CA GLU A 146 -12.37 0.40 0.68
C GLU A 146 -10.99 1.09 0.64
N PRO A 147 -10.58 1.77 1.72
CA PRO A 147 -9.25 2.36 1.81
C PRO A 147 -8.23 1.28 2.17
N VAL A 148 -7.15 1.21 1.40
CA VAL A 148 -5.98 0.38 1.66
C VAL A 148 -4.81 1.32 1.98
N VAL A 149 -4.12 1.09 3.08
CA VAL A 149 -3.03 1.96 3.54
C VAL A 149 -1.76 1.16 3.70
N HIS A 150 -0.67 1.68 3.13
CA HIS A 150 0.67 1.17 3.33
C HIS A 150 1.54 2.23 4.02
N LEU A 151 2.46 1.76 4.85
CA LEU A 151 3.49 2.58 5.45
C LEU A 151 4.74 2.53 4.54
N ASP A 152 5.04 3.63 3.87
CA ASP A 152 6.20 3.71 2.98
C ASP A 152 7.48 4.10 3.74
N SER A 153 7.33 4.83 4.85
CA SER A 153 8.45 5.25 5.70
C SER A 153 8.01 5.50 7.14
N PHE A 154 8.94 5.27 8.07
CA PHE A 154 8.77 5.52 9.50
C PHE A 154 10.08 6.06 10.05
N GLU A 155 10.07 7.29 10.55
CA GLU A 155 11.28 7.94 11.07
C GLU A 155 10.98 8.67 12.39
N GLY A 156 11.85 8.47 13.37
CA GLY A 156 11.94 9.32 14.55
C GLY A 156 12.92 10.46 14.31
N THR A 157 12.47 11.70 14.40
CA THR A 157 13.33 12.88 14.18
C THR A 157 13.39 13.76 15.43
N ASP A 158 14.38 14.66 15.47
CA ASP A 158 14.52 15.67 16.53
C ASP A 158 14.57 15.06 17.96
N GLY A 159 15.15 13.87 18.06
CA GLY A 159 15.35 13.14 19.29
C GLY A 159 16.24 13.91 20.26
N SER A 160 15.72 14.18 21.45
CA SER A 160 16.48 14.81 22.53
C SER A 160 16.11 14.20 23.87
N ILE A 161 17.13 13.99 24.70
CA ILE A 161 16.98 13.46 26.04
C ILE A 161 17.71 14.34 27.06
N ARG A 162 17.12 14.50 28.24
CA ARG A 162 17.73 15.12 29.39
C ARG A 162 17.64 14.20 30.59
N LEU A 163 18.80 13.82 31.09
CA LEU A 163 19.01 13.06 32.30
C LEU A 163 19.58 14.02 33.36
N SER A 164 19.06 13.98 34.57
CA SER A 164 19.62 14.73 35.71
C SER A 164 19.66 13.81 36.90
N ASP A 165 20.83 13.67 37.52
CA ASP A 165 21.05 12.85 38.71
C ASP A 165 20.23 11.56 38.61
N ILE A 166 20.49 10.74 37.59
CA ILE A 166 19.85 9.44 37.32
C ILE A 166 18.36 9.42 36.96
N HIS A 167 17.69 10.57 36.84
CA HIS A 167 16.27 10.64 36.46
C HIS A 167 16.04 11.20 35.06
N LEU A 168 15.13 10.55 34.32
CA LEU A 168 14.62 11.07 33.05
C LEU A 168 13.79 12.33 33.30
N GLN A 169 14.36 13.50 32.99
CA GLN A 169 13.63 14.76 33.09
C GLN A 169 12.76 14.98 31.85
N GLN A 170 13.29 14.64 30.69
CA GLN A 170 12.65 14.88 29.42
C GLN A 170 13.21 13.96 28.34
N LEU A 171 12.33 13.34 27.59
CA LEU A 171 12.57 12.70 26.32
C LEU A 171 11.57 13.29 25.32
N SER A 172 12.07 13.77 24.18
CA SER A 172 11.22 14.28 23.11
C SER A 172 11.74 13.91 21.74
N PHE A 173 10.82 13.66 20.82
CA PHE A 173 11.08 13.36 19.41
C PHE A 173 9.79 13.56 18.62
N ASP A 174 9.93 13.66 17.31
CA ASP A 174 8.81 13.65 16.37
C ASP A 174 8.75 12.30 15.67
N LEU A 175 7.53 11.84 15.36
CA LEU A 175 7.33 10.68 14.50
C LEU A 175 6.82 11.14 13.14
N VAL A 176 7.54 10.76 12.10
CA VAL A 176 7.25 11.10 10.71
C VAL A 176 6.89 9.82 9.96
N LEU A 177 5.66 9.76 9.46
CA LEU A 177 5.10 8.64 8.73
C LEU A 177 4.92 8.99 7.26
N GLY A 178 5.42 8.17 6.35
CA GLY A 178 5.08 8.21 4.94
C GLY A 178 3.91 7.26 4.66
N LEU A 179 2.72 7.80 4.41
CA LEU A 179 1.53 6.98 4.16
C LEU A 179 1.18 6.95 2.67
N SER A 180 0.89 5.77 2.16
CA SER A 180 0.36 5.49 0.82
C SER A 180 -1.08 5.02 0.96
N VAL A 181 -2.05 5.85 0.57
CA VAL A 181 -3.48 5.59 0.76
C VAL A 181 -4.16 5.40 -0.58
N GLN A 182 -4.65 4.19 -0.82
CA GLN A 182 -5.35 3.77 -2.03
C GLN A 182 -6.82 3.56 -1.74
N ILE A 183 -7.67 3.81 -2.73
CA ILE A 183 -9.08 3.39 -2.68
C ILE A 183 -9.28 2.24 -3.66
N GLU A 184 -9.70 1.10 -3.15
CA GLU A 184 -9.76 -0.14 -3.92
C GLU A 184 -11.15 -0.76 -3.93
N LYS A 185 -11.41 -1.56 -4.97
CA LYS A 185 -12.53 -2.51 -5.02
C LYS A 185 -12.20 -3.64 -5.98
N ASP A 186 -12.56 -4.85 -5.60
CA ASP A 186 -12.51 -5.99 -6.50
C ASP A 186 -13.44 -5.79 -7.70
N VAL A 187 -12.86 -5.87 -8.89
CA VAL A 187 -13.56 -5.86 -10.17
C VAL A 187 -13.33 -7.18 -10.90
N LYS A 188 -14.22 -7.49 -11.84
CA LYS A 188 -14.00 -8.55 -12.82
C LYS A 188 -13.54 -7.88 -14.11
N ILE A 189 -12.36 -8.26 -14.59
CA ILE A 189 -11.85 -7.86 -15.90
C ILE A 189 -11.96 -9.05 -16.84
N GLU A 190 -12.29 -8.76 -18.10
CA GLU A 190 -12.21 -9.71 -19.20
C GLU A 190 -10.94 -9.38 -19.98
N VAL A 191 -10.04 -10.36 -20.08
CA VAL A 191 -8.78 -10.23 -20.80
C VAL A 191 -8.80 -11.20 -21.98
N GLU A 192 -8.56 -10.68 -23.17
CA GLU A 192 -8.40 -11.47 -24.38
C GLU A 192 -6.91 -11.77 -24.56
N GLY A 193 -6.55 -13.05 -24.61
CA GLY A 193 -5.16 -13.48 -24.73
C GLY A 193 -5.01 -14.77 -25.51
N SER A 194 -3.81 -14.99 -26.04
CA SER A 194 -3.41 -16.22 -26.71
C SER A 194 -2.12 -16.76 -26.08
N PHE A 195 -1.87 -18.07 -26.22
CA PHE A 195 -0.64 -18.67 -25.71
C PHE A 195 0.59 -18.14 -26.47
N CYS A 196 1.55 -17.59 -25.73
CA CYS A 196 2.87 -17.29 -26.25
C CYS A 196 3.69 -18.59 -26.35
N TYR A 197 4.05 -18.98 -27.56
CA TYR A 197 5.00 -20.06 -27.78
C TYR A 197 6.44 -19.53 -27.75
N PRO A 198 7.40 -20.24 -27.12
CA PRO A 198 8.79 -19.82 -27.16
C PRO A 198 9.27 -19.75 -28.61
N ARG A 199 9.83 -18.59 -29.02
CA ARG A 199 10.41 -18.46 -30.36
C ARG A 199 11.65 -19.36 -30.48
N PRO A 200 11.92 -19.96 -31.65
CA PRO A 200 13.18 -20.64 -31.89
C PRO A 200 14.36 -19.67 -31.70
N GLU A 201 15.43 -20.14 -31.07
CA GLU A 201 16.66 -19.36 -30.90
C GLU A 201 17.31 -19.14 -32.28
N VAL A 202 17.63 -17.88 -32.61
CA VAL A 202 18.04 -17.48 -33.98
C VAL A 202 19.47 -17.94 -34.32
N ILE A 203 20.28 -18.30 -33.32
CA ILE A 203 21.73 -18.51 -33.46
C ILE A 203 22.17 -19.95 -33.13
N SER A 204 21.33 -20.76 -32.48
CA SER A 204 21.75 -22.08 -31.96
C SER A 204 21.17 -23.24 -32.78
N THR A 205 22.04 -23.99 -33.45
CA THR A 205 21.72 -25.20 -34.24
C THR A 205 21.72 -26.49 -33.38
N SER A 206 21.43 -26.39 -32.09
CA SER A 206 21.38 -27.54 -31.18
C SER A 206 19.94 -27.84 -30.74
N SER A 207 19.32 -28.77 -31.44
CA SER A 207 18.03 -29.37 -31.13
C SER A 207 18.17 -30.41 -30.01
N GLY A 208 17.71 -30.06 -28.81
CA GLY A 208 17.75 -30.98 -27.66
C GLY A 208 16.80 -30.63 -26.51
N PHE A 209 15.75 -29.84 -26.74
CA PHE A 209 14.75 -29.56 -25.71
C PHE A 209 13.62 -30.58 -25.77
N SER A 210 13.28 -31.15 -24.62
CA SER A 210 12.08 -31.97 -24.45
C SER A 210 10.83 -31.16 -24.81
N PRO A 211 9.77 -31.80 -25.36
CA PRO A 211 8.51 -31.12 -25.61
C PRO A 211 7.97 -30.52 -24.31
N ILE A 212 7.57 -29.25 -24.36
CA ILE A 212 6.94 -28.57 -23.22
C ILE A 212 5.50 -29.11 -23.11
N GLU A 213 5.17 -29.73 -21.98
CA GLU A 213 3.79 -30.08 -21.66
C GLU A 213 3.08 -28.86 -21.07
N TYR A 214 2.01 -28.42 -21.74
CA TYR A 214 1.23 -27.27 -21.32
C TYR A 214 0.04 -27.72 -20.46
N PRO A 215 -0.37 -26.92 -19.46
CA PRO A 215 -1.57 -27.20 -18.69
C PRO A 215 -2.79 -27.23 -19.62
N PRO A 216 -3.70 -28.21 -19.47
CA PRO A 216 -4.87 -28.35 -20.32
C PRO A 216 -5.75 -27.10 -20.20
N GLN A 217 -6.17 -26.52 -21.33
CA GLN A 217 -7.17 -25.47 -21.34
C GLN A 217 -8.54 -26.08 -20.99
N CYS A 218 -9.29 -25.39 -20.14
CA CYS A 218 -10.64 -25.79 -19.81
C CYS A 218 -11.54 -25.55 -21.03
N GLU A 219 -12.40 -26.51 -21.37
CA GLU A 219 -13.45 -26.27 -22.37
C GLU A 219 -14.33 -25.10 -21.92
N ALA A 220 -14.73 -24.22 -22.84
CA ALA A 220 -15.56 -23.06 -22.55
C ALA A 220 -16.87 -23.47 -21.86
N ILE A 221 -16.94 -23.35 -20.53
CA ILE A 221 -18.09 -23.79 -19.71
C ILE A 221 -19.29 -22.84 -19.89
N PHE A 222 -19.10 -21.63 -20.45
CA PHE A 222 -20.15 -20.61 -20.57
C PHE A 222 -20.47 -20.24 -22.02
N PRO A 223 -21.76 -20.22 -22.43
CA PRO A 223 -22.14 -20.16 -23.83
C PRO A 223 -22.17 -18.73 -24.36
N GLY A 224 -21.06 -18.28 -24.96
CA GLY A 224 -21.08 -17.24 -25.98
C GLY A 224 -21.03 -17.92 -27.34
N ARG A 225 -22.11 -17.85 -28.15
CA ARG A 225 -22.05 -18.34 -29.53
C ARG A 225 -20.92 -17.62 -30.27
N PRO A 226 -20.13 -18.30 -31.11
CA PRO A 226 -19.17 -17.61 -31.96
C PRO A 226 -19.93 -16.60 -32.84
N TYR A 227 -19.46 -15.36 -32.84
CA TYR A 227 -19.91 -14.33 -33.77
C TYR A 227 -19.64 -14.88 -35.17
N ARG A 228 -20.70 -15.19 -35.92
CA ARG A 228 -20.59 -15.45 -37.35
C ARG A 228 -20.43 -14.07 -37.98
N ASP A 229 -19.21 -13.72 -38.35
CA ASP A 229 -19.00 -12.70 -39.38
C ASP A 229 -19.78 -13.19 -40.61
N SER A 230 -20.81 -12.44 -40.97
CA SER A 230 -21.51 -12.61 -42.23
C SER A 230 -20.52 -12.28 -43.33
N ASP A 231 -20.09 -13.30 -44.07
CA ASP A 231 -19.37 -13.12 -45.33
C ASP A 231 -20.22 -12.22 -46.26
N GLU A 232 -19.73 -10.99 -46.44
CA GLU A 232 -19.98 -10.24 -47.66
C GLU A 232 -19.28 -10.96 -48.81
N SER A 233 -20.04 -11.52 -49.75
CA SER A 233 -19.69 -11.49 -51.17
C SER A 233 -20.86 -11.93 -52.05
N ASP A 234 -21.21 -11.01 -52.95
CA ASP A 234 -21.66 -11.23 -54.32
C ASP A 234 -23.11 -11.68 -54.58
N PHE A 235 -23.95 -10.70 -54.95
CA PHE A 235 -24.73 -10.86 -56.18
C PHE A 235 -24.70 -9.56 -57.01
N GLU A 236 -24.37 -9.76 -58.27
CA GLU A 236 -24.04 -8.79 -59.30
C GLU A 236 -25.17 -7.82 -59.65
N SER A 237 -24.72 -6.70 -60.22
CA SER A 237 -25.49 -5.72 -60.97
C SER A 237 -26.39 -6.34 -62.04
N ASP A 238 -27.62 -5.83 -62.16
CA ASP A 238 -28.18 -5.55 -63.48
C ASP A 238 -29.04 -4.28 -63.47
N PHE A 239 -28.85 -3.56 -64.56
CA PHE A 239 -29.35 -2.23 -64.90
C PHE A 239 -30.68 -2.40 -65.62
N GLU A 240 -31.76 -1.77 -65.16
CA GLU A 240 -32.83 -1.34 -66.06
C GLU A 240 -33.61 -0.15 -65.48
N SER A 241 -33.51 0.96 -66.19
CA SER A 241 -34.41 2.10 -66.15
C SER A 241 -35.78 1.70 -66.68
N ASP A 242 -36.87 2.10 -66.03
CA ASP A 242 -37.93 2.85 -66.71
C ASP A 242 -38.99 3.42 -65.75
N PHE A 243 -39.55 4.54 -66.21
CA PHE A 243 -40.60 5.37 -65.63
C PHE A 243 -41.94 4.64 -65.45
N ASP A 244 -42.65 4.92 -64.34
CA ASP A 244 -43.86 5.77 -64.33
C ASP A 244 -44.18 6.24 -62.90
#